data_AF-A0A433P730-F1
#
_entry.id   AF-A0A433P730-F1
#
_cell.length_a   1.000
_cell.length_b   1.000
_cell.length_c   1.000
_cell.angle_alpha   90.00
_cell.angle_beta   90.00
_cell.angle_gamma   90.00
#
_symmetry.space_group_name_H-M   'P 1'
#
loop_
_entity.id
_entity.type
_entity.pdbx_description
1 polymer ?
#
loop_
_entity_poly.entity_id
_entity_poly.type
_entity_poly.pdbx_seq_one_letter_code
_entity_poly.pdbx_strand_id
1 'polypeptide(L)'
;MTPASDMKKNDPDDPFRDGTARDDLTMWLHPGQVPTPGLSALAHFLSVTLKSDLHYLLHLANETEYQLAYYPPNGARYERHRDAFPTDDPADTQQRRVTSIVYLNPGWINGDGGELRLFARPAEVDGSDVDIEPVAGRLVVFLSGVVDHAVIGSGKQRFAITAWHR
;
A
#
# COMPACT_ATOMS: atom_id res chain seq x y z
N MET A 1 5.88 23.54 -8.96
CA MET A 1 5.82 22.13 -9.39
C MET A 1 4.37 21.80 -9.62
N THR A 2 4.03 21.28 -10.80
CA THR A 2 2.67 20.93 -11.20
C THR A 2 2.05 19.98 -10.15
N PRO A 3 0.88 20.30 -9.57
CA PRO A 3 0.27 19.41 -8.58
C PRO A 3 -0.11 18.08 -9.23
N ALA A 4 0.41 16.97 -8.73
CA ALA A 4 0.14 15.62 -9.22
C ALA A 4 -1.23 15.10 -8.74
N SER A 5 -2.28 15.94 -8.85
CA SER A 5 -3.68 15.51 -8.74
C SER A 5 -4.15 14.75 -9.98
N ASP A 6 -3.28 14.59 -10.97
CA ASP A 6 -3.56 13.74 -12.12
C ASP A 6 -3.58 12.29 -11.65
N MET A 7 -4.78 11.71 -11.59
CA MET A 7 -4.95 10.28 -11.82
C MET A 7 -4.01 9.94 -12.98
N LYS A 8 -2.95 9.16 -12.75
CA LYS A 8 -2.04 8.77 -13.83
C LYS A 8 -2.85 7.95 -14.84
N LYS A 9 -3.50 8.62 -15.79
CA LYS A 9 -3.98 8.01 -17.02
C LYS A 9 -2.75 7.47 -17.74
N ASN A 10 -2.93 6.28 -18.30
CA ASN A 10 -1.94 5.56 -19.10
C ASN A 10 -1.06 6.52 -19.90
N ASP A 11 0.24 6.54 -19.58
CA ASP A 11 1.25 7.04 -20.50
C ASP A 11 1.63 5.85 -21.37
N PRO A 12 1.15 5.78 -22.63
CA PRO A 12 1.37 4.63 -23.50
C PRO A 12 2.83 4.51 -23.97
N ASP A 13 3.68 5.51 -23.71
CA ASP A 13 5.04 5.60 -24.24
C ASP A 13 6.13 5.28 -23.19
N ASP A 14 5.79 4.77 -21.99
CA ASP A 14 6.77 4.30 -21.00
C ASP A 14 7.16 2.83 -21.26
N PRO A 15 8.33 2.54 -21.87
CA PRO A 15 8.72 1.20 -22.27
C PRO A 15 9.09 0.29 -21.08
N PHE A 16 9.20 0.86 -19.87
CA PHE A 16 9.51 0.13 -18.65
C PHE A 16 8.28 -0.12 -17.79
N ARG A 17 7.13 0.44 -18.16
CA ARG A 17 5.88 0.25 -17.41
C ARG A 17 5.19 -1.03 -17.86
N ASP A 18 5.31 -2.06 -17.04
CA ASP A 18 4.49 -3.26 -17.18
C ASP A 18 3.03 -2.95 -16.80
N GLY A 19 2.21 -2.65 -17.80
CA GLY A 19 0.78 -2.41 -17.64
C GLY A 19 -0.02 -3.65 -17.21
N THR A 20 0.61 -4.81 -17.07
CA THR A 20 -0.04 -6.07 -16.66
C THR A 20 0.24 -6.46 -15.21
N ALA A 21 1.22 -5.82 -14.57
CA ALA A 21 1.61 -6.14 -13.19
C ALA A 21 0.56 -5.71 -12.14
N ARG A 22 -0.20 -4.65 -12.41
CA ARG A 22 -1.24 -4.13 -11.50
C ARG A 22 -2.40 -3.48 -12.25
N ASP A 23 -3.62 -3.71 -11.76
CA ASP A 23 -4.87 -3.29 -12.41
C ASP A 23 -5.59 -2.14 -11.68
N ASP A 24 -4.98 -1.53 -10.65
CA ASP A 24 -5.62 -0.51 -9.84
C ASP A 24 -5.46 0.91 -10.37
N LEU A 25 -6.43 1.75 -10.01
CA LEU A 25 -6.36 3.19 -10.17
C LEU A 25 -5.80 3.80 -8.89
N THR A 26 -4.74 4.61 -9.03
CA THR A 26 -4.06 5.23 -7.89
C THR A 26 -4.18 6.75 -7.89
N MET A 27 -4.23 7.32 -6.70
CA MET A 27 -4.14 8.76 -6.46
C MET A 27 -3.16 9.01 -5.31
N TRP A 28 -2.19 9.91 -5.52
CA TRP A 28 -1.32 10.37 -4.44
C TRP A 28 -2.08 11.34 -3.54
N LEU A 29 -1.96 11.15 -2.23
CA LEU A 29 -2.57 12.02 -1.24
C LEU A 29 -1.47 12.88 -0.60
N HIS A 30 -1.74 14.17 -0.48
CA HIS A 30 -0.87 15.09 0.23
C HIS A 30 -1.53 15.53 1.54
N PRO A 31 -0.80 15.52 2.67
CA PRO A 31 -1.33 16.04 3.93
C PRO A 31 -1.89 17.45 3.77
N GLY A 32 -3.04 17.71 4.40
CA GLY A 32 -3.75 19.00 4.29
C GLY A 32 -4.63 19.16 3.04
N GLN A 33 -4.63 18.20 2.10
CA GLN A 33 -5.51 18.21 0.92
C GLN A 33 -6.66 17.19 1.04
N VAL A 34 -7.05 16.79 2.25
CA VAL A 34 -8.06 15.74 2.45
C VAL A 34 -9.43 16.23 1.93
N PRO A 35 -10.03 15.57 0.91
CA PRO A 35 -11.16 16.15 0.19
C PRO A 35 -12.48 16.14 0.96
N THR A 36 -12.59 15.31 2.01
CA THR A 36 -13.87 15.10 2.71
C THR A 36 -13.70 15.00 4.23
N PRO A 37 -14.63 15.58 5.02
CA PRO A 37 -14.61 15.47 6.48
C PRO A 37 -14.60 14.02 7.00
N GLY A 38 -15.21 13.09 6.27
CA GLY A 38 -15.32 11.68 6.66
C GLY A 38 -13.99 10.95 6.76
N LEU A 39 -12.93 11.42 6.08
CA LEU A 39 -11.59 10.83 6.15
C LEU A 39 -10.63 11.59 7.07
N SER A 40 -11.05 12.72 7.65
CA SER A 40 -10.16 13.60 8.44
C SER A 40 -9.51 12.91 9.63
N ALA A 41 -10.27 12.15 10.41
CA ALA A 41 -9.75 11.42 11.57
C ALA A 41 -8.74 10.34 11.15
N LEU A 42 -9.04 9.60 10.09
CA LEU A 42 -8.13 8.59 9.55
C LEU A 42 -6.86 9.22 8.99
N ALA A 43 -6.99 10.31 8.24
CA ALA A 43 -5.85 11.05 7.71
C ALA A 43 -4.97 11.61 8.82
N HIS A 44 -5.57 12.11 9.91
CA HIS A 44 -4.83 12.57 11.09
C HIS A 44 -4.09 11.41 11.75
N PHE A 45 -4.78 10.28 11.99
CA PHE A 45 -4.15 9.10 12.58
C PHE A 45 -2.95 8.62 11.76
N LEU A 46 -3.10 8.47 10.44
CA LEU A 46 -2.01 8.01 9.57
C LEU A 46 -0.86 9.01 9.50
N SER A 47 -1.17 10.31 9.34
CA SER A 47 -0.15 11.33 9.06
C SER A 47 0.50 11.97 10.27
N VAL A 48 -0.09 11.80 11.44
CA VAL A 48 0.41 12.34 12.69
C VAL A 48 0.75 11.21 13.65
N THR A 49 -0.24 10.46 14.11
CA THR A 49 -0.06 9.45 15.18
C THR A 49 0.84 8.31 14.73
N LEU A 50 0.41 7.54 13.72
CA LEU A 50 1.13 6.35 13.26
C LEU A 50 2.51 6.71 12.72
N LYS A 51 2.60 7.77 11.92
CA LYS A 51 3.88 8.28 11.40
C LYS A 51 4.87 8.59 12.53
N SER A 52 4.42 9.33 13.55
CA SER A 52 5.25 9.70 14.69
C SER A 52 5.71 8.46 15.45
N ASP A 53 4.81 7.54 15.75
CA ASP A 53 5.14 6.32 16.49
C ASP A 53 6.16 5.47 15.74
N LEU A 54 5.98 5.26 14.43
CA LEU A 54 6.93 4.52 13.61
C LEU A 54 8.28 5.24 13.49
N HIS A 55 8.28 6.56 13.36
CA HIS A 55 9.50 7.37 13.37
C HIS A 55 10.31 7.14 14.65
N TYR A 56 9.67 7.22 15.82
CA TYR A 56 10.36 7.06 17.10
C TYR A 56 10.76 5.61 17.39
N LEU A 57 9.90 4.64 17.09
CA LEU A 57 10.17 3.23 17.42
C LEU A 57 11.20 2.59 16.49
N LEU A 58 11.28 3.03 15.24
CA LEU A 58 12.12 2.41 14.21
C LEU A 58 13.20 3.35 13.65
N HIS A 59 13.34 4.55 14.21
CA HIS A 59 14.36 5.55 13.85
C HIS A 59 14.32 5.93 12.34
N LEU A 60 13.12 6.07 11.81
CA LEU A 60 12.87 6.37 10.39
C LEU A 60 13.17 7.85 10.06
N ALA A 61 13.46 8.17 8.81
CA ALA A 61 13.53 9.56 8.34
C ALA A 61 12.11 10.12 8.22
N ASN A 62 11.64 10.93 9.18
CA ASN A 62 10.25 11.42 9.38
C ASN A 62 9.49 11.98 8.13
N GLU A 63 9.29 11.14 7.13
CA GLU A 63 8.81 11.38 5.79
C GLU A 63 7.94 10.19 5.40
N THR A 64 6.79 10.49 4.79
CA THR A 64 5.80 9.47 4.45
C THR A 64 5.08 9.87 3.17
N GLU A 65 4.94 8.90 2.28
CA GLU A 65 4.16 9.02 1.06
C GLU A 65 2.81 8.31 1.25
N TYR A 66 1.72 8.88 0.74
CA TYR A 66 0.37 8.31 0.87
C TYR A 66 -0.27 8.09 -0.51
N GLN A 67 -0.84 6.91 -0.72
CA GLN A 67 -1.54 6.56 -1.95
C GLN A 67 -2.91 5.97 -1.63
N LEU A 68 -3.96 6.52 -2.25
CA LEU A 68 -5.25 5.87 -2.36
C LEU A 68 -5.24 4.95 -3.58
N ALA A 69 -5.61 3.70 -3.40
CA ALA A 69 -5.76 2.71 -4.46
C ALA A 69 -7.21 2.23 -4.57
N TYR A 70 -7.69 2.06 -5.80
CA TYR A 70 -8.99 1.47 -6.13
C TYR A 70 -8.81 0.35 -7.15
N TYR A 71 -9.23 -0.86 -6.78
CA TYR A 71 -9.25 -2.03 -7.66
C TYR A 71 -10.70 -2.27 -8.11
N PRO A 72 -10.98 -2.24 -9.43
CA PRO A 72 -12.31 -2.51 -9.96
C PRO A 72 -12.76 -3.98 -9.78
N PRO A 73 -14.08 -4.26 -9.76
CA PRO A 73 -14.65 -5.59 -9.49
C PRO A 73 -14.61 -6.51 -10.73
N ASN A 74 -13.48 -6.57 -11.42
CA ASN A 74 -13.28 -7.35 -12.65
C ASN A 74 -12.10 -8.33 -12.52
N GLY A 75 -11.80 -8.77 -11.29
CA GLY A 75 -10.64 -9.59 -11.00
C GLY A 75 -9.32 -8.81 -10.94
N ALA A 76 -9.39 -7.47 -10.83
CA ALA A 76 -8.23 -6.60 -10.70
C ALA A 76 -7.30 -7.06 -9.58
N ARG A 77 -6.00 -7.15 -9.87
CA ARG A 77 -4.98 -7.70 -8.98
C ARG A 77 -3.71 -6.85 -8.97
N TYR A 78 -2.78 -7.24 -8.10
CA TYR A 78 -1.38 -6.81 -8.18
C TYR A 78 -0.52 -8.06 -7.96
N GLU A 79 0.31 -8.37 -8.95
CA GLU A 79 1.27 -9.46 -8.90
C GLU A 79 2.23 -9.38 -7.71
N ARG A 80 2.88 -10.50 -7.41
CA ARG A 80 3.82 -10.62 -6.29
C ARG A 80 4.96 -9.61 -6.45
N HIS A 81 5.13 -8.75 -5.46
CA HIS A 81 6.14 -7.71 -5.46
C HIS A 81 6.60 -7.37 -4.04
N ARG A 82 7.50 -6.39 -3.98
CA ARG A 82 8.02 -5.79 -2.76
C ARG A 82 8.02 -4.28 -2.93
N ASP A 83 7.76 -3.56 -1.85
CA ASP A 83 7.60 -2.10 -1.90
C ASP A 83 8.93 -1.33 -1.93
N ALA A 84 10.02 -2.00 -1.55
CA ALA A 84 11.38 -1.48 -1.66
C ALA A 84 12.32 -2.57 -2.13
N PHE A 85 13.18 -2.24 -3.09
CA PHE A 85 14.29 -3.11 -3.47
C PHE A 85 15.46 -2.93 -2.51
N PRO A 86 16.26 -3.99 -2.27
CA PRO A 86 17.53 -3.85 -1.56
C PRO A 86 18.40 -2.77 -2.23
N THR A 87 19.10 -1.98 -1.42
CA THR A 87 20.17 -1.09 -1.88
C THR A 87 21.48 -1.53 -1.25
N ASP A 88 22.56 -1.41 -2.02
CA ASP A 88 23.92 -1.62 -1.54
C ASP A 88 24.53 -0.34 -0.98
N ASP A 89 23.81 0.80 -1.05
CA ASP A 89 24.24 2.08 -0.47
C ASP A 89 23.80 2.19 1.00
N PRO A 90 24.72 2.06 1.97
CA PRO A 90 24.39 2.20 3.38
C PRO A 90 23.98 3.62 3.78
N ALA A 91 24.21 4.63 2.93
CA ALA A 91 23.79 6.00 3.15
C ALA A 91 22.41 6.33 2.55
N ASP A 92 21.78 5.39 1.84
CA ASP A 92 20.45 5.59 1.26
C ASP A 92 19.36 5.63 2.35
N THR A 93 19.00 6.86 2.72
CA THR A 93 17.91 7.20 3.65
C THR A 93 16.57 7.36 2.93
N GLN A 94 16.56 7.22 1.61
CA GLN A 94 15.40 7.43 0.74
C GLN A 94 14.74 6.10 0.35
N GLN A 95 14.94 5.04 1.13
CA GLN A 95 14.23 3.80 0.93
C GLN A 95 12.90 3.80 1.68
N ARG A 96 11.89 3.15 1.13
CA ARG A 96 10.69 2.80 1.90
C ARG A 96 11.10 1.71 2.89
N ARG A 97 10.96 1.96 4.18
CA ARG A 97 11.34 1.02 5.24
C ARG A 97 10.13 0.26 5.77
N VAL A 98 9.01 0.95 5.95
CA VAL A 98 7.77 0.40 6.48
C VAL A 98 6.60 0.73 5.56
N THR A 99 5.79 -0.27 5.26
CA THR A 99 4.50 -0.11 4.58
C THR A 99 3.39 -0.26 5.61
N SER A 100 2.45 0.67 5.62
CA SER A 100 1.19 0.54 6.34
C SER A 100 0.01 0.70 5.40
N ILE A 101 -0.97 -0.21 5.47
CA ILE A 101 -2.15 -0.22 4.61
C ILE A 101 -3.39 -0.21 5.50
N VAL A 102 -4.30 0.72 5.26
CA VAL A 102 -5.64 0.70 5.86
C VAL A 102 -6.70 0.44 4.80
N TYR A 103 -7.61 -0.49 5.10
CA TYR A 103 -8.68 -0.87 4.19
C TYR A 103 -9.98 -0.12 4.48
N LEU A 104 -10.75 0.14 3.42
CA LEU A 104 -11.96 0.94 3.46
C LEU A 104 -13.21 0.18 2.94
N ASN A 105 -13.22 -1.15 3.06
CA ASN A 105 -14.21 -2.00 2.40
C ASN A 105 -15.22 -2.60 3.40
N PRO A 106 -16.38 -1.95 3.63
CA PRO A 106 -17.37 -2.45 4.57
C PRO A 106 -18.07 -3.69 4.01
N GLY A 107 -18.43 -4.63 4.89
CA GLY A 107 -19.18 -5.83 4.51
C GLY A 107 -18.40 -6.82 3.64
N TRP A 108 -17.06 -6.82 3.72
CA TRP A 108 -16.23 -7.86 3.11
C TRP A 108 -16.49 -9.21 3.80
N ILE A 109 -16.66 -10.26 3.00
CA ILE A 109 -16.87 -11.62 3.49
C ILE A 109 -15.90 -12.59 2.81
N ASN A 110 -15.71 -13.76 3.42
CA ASN A 110 -14.88 -14.81 2.85
C ASN A 110 -15.38 -15.21 1.45
N GLY A 111 -14.46 -15.31 0.50
CA GLY A 111 -14.75 -15.66 -0.91
C GLY A 111 -14.98 -14.47 -1.85
N ASP A 112 -15.01 -13.23 -1.35
CA ASP A 112 -15.06 -12.02 -2.20
C ASP A 112 -13.77 -11.80 -3.02
N GLY A 113 -12.67 -12.44 -2.64
CA GLY A 113 -11.33 -12.21 -3.15
C GLY A 113 -10.70 -10.94 -2.56
N GLY A 114 -9.71 -10.37 -3.27
CA GLY A 114 -9.11 -9.09 -2.87
C GLY A 114 -8.14 -9.14 -1.68
N GLU A 115 -7.83 -10.33 -1.17
CA GLU A 115 -6.92 -10.52 -0.06
C GLU A 115 -5.53 -9.95 -0.39
N LEU A 116 -4.85 -9.42 0.63
CA LEU A 116 -3.42 -9.20 0.58
C LEU A 116 -2.74 -10.51 0.98
N ARG A 117 -2.11 -11.18 0.00
CA ARG A 117 -1.30 -12.36 0.26
C ARG A 117 0.11 -11.95 0.65
N LEU A 118 0.56 -12.35 1.83
CA LEU A 118 1.94 -12.24 2.27
C LEU A 118 2.62 -13.59 2.04
N PHE A 119 3.71 -13.61 1.29
CA PHE A 119 4.41 -14.87 1.00
C PHE A 119 5.38 -15.21 2.12
N ALA A 120 5.33 -16.46 2.57
CA ALA A 120 6.26 -16.94 3.60
C ALA A 120 7.70 -16.92 3.09
N ARG A 121 8.65 -16.68 3.99
CA ARG A 121 10.07 -16.81 3.64
C ARG A 121 10.51 -18.27 3.73
N PRO A 122 11.45 -18.71 2.87
CA PRO A 122 11.92 -20.11 2.86
C PRO A 122 12.47 -20.64 4.19
N ALA A 123 12.85 -19.77 5.12
CA ALA A 123 13.42 -20.13 6.43
C ALA A 123 12.38 -20.23 7.57
N GLU A 124 11.10 -19.98 7.30
CA GLU A 124 10.04 -20.03 8.32
C GLU A 124 9.44 -21.43 8.41
N VAL A 125 9.37 -21.97 9.64
CA VAL A 125 9.17 -23.41 9.95
C VAL A 125 7.81 -23.96 9.46
N ASP A 126 6.79 -23.10 9.34
CA ASP A 126 5.46 -23.48 8.88
C ASP A 126 5.18 -23.10 7.40
N GLY A 127 6.08 -22.34 6.76
CA GLY A 127 6.19 -22.15 5.30
C GLY A 127 4.97 -21.67 4.50
N SER A 128 3.84 -21.35 5.14
CA SER A 128 2.59 -21.06 4.45
C SER A 128 2.36 -19.57 4.25
N ASP A 129 1.94 -19.19 3.03
CA ASP A 129 1.45 -17.84 2.73
C ASP A 129 0.29 -17.45 3.66
N VAL A 130 0.18 -16.16 3.97
CA VAL A 130 -0.87 -15.60 4.82
C VAL A 130 -1.76 -14.68 3.99
N ASP A 131 -3.06 -14.96 3.95
CA ASP A 131 -4.05 -14.12 3.29
C ASP A 131 -4.75 -13.20 4.31
N ILE A 132 -4.73 -11.90 4.04
CA ILE A 132 -5.37 -10.88 4.88
C ILE A 132 -6.55 -10.28 4.11
N GLU A 133 -7.76 -10.53 4.61
CA GLU A 133 -8.98 -9.93 4.05
C GLU A 133 -8.96 -8.40 4.21
N PRO A 134 -9.36 -7.63 3.18
CA PRO A 134 -9.29 -6.17 3.19
C PRO A 134 -10.51 -5.53 3.88
N VAL A 135 -10.86 -5.99 5.08
CA VAL A 135 -12.04 -5.50 5.83
C VAL A 135 -11.86 -4.04 6.26
N ALA A 136 -12.90 -3.20 6.11
CA ALA A 136 -12.87 -1.80 6.56
C ALA A 136 -12.32 -1.63 7.99
N GLY A 137 -11.41 -0.68 8.15
CA GLY A 137 -10.78 -0.33 9.44
C GLY A 137 -9.60 -1.23 9.82
N ARG A 138 -9.32 -2.31 9.08
CA ARG A 138 -8.12 -3.11 9.30
C ARG A 138 -6.88 -2.35 8.84
N LEU A 139 -5.91 -2.25 9.74
CA LEU A 139 -4.55 -1.75 9.49
C LEU A 139 -3.59 -2.93 9.40
N VAL A 140 -2.79 -2.99 8.35
CA VAL A 140 -1.68 -3.93 8.18
C VAL A 140 -0.39 -3.14 8.12
N VAL A 141 0.64 -3.56 8.86
CA VAL A 141 1.96 -2.91 8.87
C VAL A 141 3.04 -3.96 8.69
N PHE A 142 3.97 -3.74 7.77
CA PHE A 142 5.07 -4.66 7.49
C PHE A 142 6.31 -3.93 6.95
N LEU A 143 7.46 -4.62 6.97
CA LEU A 143 8.72 -4.09 6.45
C LEU A 143 8.73 -4.12 4.92
N SER A 144 8.81 -2.94 4.30
CA SER A 144 8.68 -2.75 2.84
C SER A 144 9.72 -3.53 2.05
N GLY A 145 10.94 -3.64 2.59
CA GLY A 145 12.07 -4.31 1.93
C GLY A 145 12.20 -5.81 2.22
N VAL A 146 11.27 -6.40 2.99
CA VAL A 146 11.38 -7.80 3.45
C VAL A 146 10.20 -8.65 3.00
N VAL A 147 8.98 -8.11 3.04
CA VAL A 147 7.76 -8.88 2.82
C VAL A 147 7.33 -8.84 1.36
N ASP A 148 7.47 -9.97 0.67
CA ASP A 148 6.86 -10.16 -0.65
C ASP A 148 5.35 -10.31 -0.47
N HIS A 149 4.58 -9.61 -1.30
CA HIS A 149 3.13 -9.64 -1.20
C HIS A 149 2.45 -9.44 -2.57
N ALA A 150 1.20 -9.88 -2.67
CA ALA A 150 0.34 -9.71 -3.84
C ALA A 150 -1.06 -9.29 -3.41
N VAL A 151 -1.80 -8.64 -4.30
CA VAL A 151 -3.24 -8.42 -4.15
C VAL A 151 -3.95 -9.45 -5.01
N ILE A 152 -4.69 -10.36 -4.37
CA ILE A 152 -5.49 -11.37 -5.06
C ILE A 152 -6.65 -10.70 -5.81
N GLY A 153 -7.02 -11.26 -6.96
CA GLY A 153 -8.11 -10.74 -7.77
C GLY A 153 -9.42 -10.65 -6.98
N SER A 154 -10.12 -9.52 -7.10
CA SER A 154 -11.36 -9.25 -6.37
C SER A 154 -12.58 -9.23 -7.29
N GLY A 155 -13.67 -9.84 -6.83
CA GLY A 155 -15.00 -9.68 -7.44
C GLY A 155 -15.74 -8.42 -6.97
N LYS A 156 -15.20 -7.71 -5.98
CA LYS A 156 -15.76 -6.48 -5.40
C LYS A 156 -14.83 -5.28 -5.57
N GLN A 157 -15.41 -4.09 -5.46
CA GLN A 157 -14.64 -2.84 -5.39
C GLN A 157 -13.77 -2.85 -4.14
N ARG A 158 -12.45 -2.67 -4.31
CA ARG A 158 -11.48 -2.68 -3.20
C ARG A 158 -10.73 -1.36 -3.13
N PHE A 159 -10.84 -0.70 -1.99
CA PHE A 159 -10.19 0.54 -1.62
C PHE A 159 -9.17 0.31 -0.50
N ALA A 160 -8.02 0.96 -0.63
CA ALA A 160 -6.99 0.98 0.39
C ALA A 160 -6.25 2.32 0.38
N ILE A 161 -5.85 2.79 1.56
CA ILE A 161 -4.84 3.86 1.68
C ILE A 161 -3.55 3.20 2.15
N THR A 162 -2.51 3.34 1.34
CA THR A 162 -1.16 2.87 1.64
C THR A 162 -0.30 4.06 2.05
N ALA A 163 0.47 3.91 3.11
CA ALA A 163 1.48 4.85 3.53
C ALA A 163 2.85 4.16 3.60
N TRP A 164 3.85 4.72 2.92
CA TRP A 164 5.23 4.25 2.97
C TRP A 164 6.09 5.22 3.77
N HIS A 165 6.70 4.71 4.83
CA HIS A 165 7.54 5.48 5.75
C HIS A 165 9.01 5.24 5.41
N ARG A 166 9.79 6.32 5.35
CA ARG A 166 11.21 6.30 4.99
C ARG A 166 12.08 6.37 6.23
#